data_AF-A0A7S3DS32-F1
#
_entry.id   AF-A0A7S3DS32-F1
#
_cell.length_a   1.000
_cell.length_b   1.000
_cell.length_c   1.000
_cell.angle_alpha   90.00
_cell.angle_beta   90.00
_cell.angle_gamma   90.00
#
_symmetry.space_group_name_H-M   'P 1'
#
loop_
_entity.id
_entity.type
_entity.pdbx_description
1 polymer ?
#
loop_
_entity_poly.entity_id
_entity_poly.type
_entity_poly.pdbx_seq_one_letter_code
_entity_poly.pdbx_strand_id
1 'polypeptide(L)'
;MALSEDHKPDLPGEQARIEEAGLKVVHETYTEESEGETAGKTSSIAKVQLSEMNVLGMSRSFGDFEYKKSDIVSAAESQAVICVPDVHVLQRVPDRDEYLVLACDGIWDVQSNKDVSEFIRSKNGENGNNLAATGEALLQECIHSDDNLSLILVSFQEPEPNVDTLLTPEISKLRLGAEEDEEGDLALSPGLAAAKTLNFASPEKDSKS
;
A
#
# COMPACT_ATOMS: atom_id res chain seq x y z
N MET A 1 5.31 5.60 -5.97
CA MET A 1 6.39 6.12 -5.09
C MET A 1 6.46 5.20 -3.89
N ALA A 2 7.66 4.83 -3.43
CA ALA A 2 7.80 4.09 -2.17
C ALA A 2 7.51 5.02 -0.99
N LEU A 3 6.75 4.54 -0.01
CA LEU A 3 6.34 5.30 1.18
C LEU A 3 7.00 4.81 2.47
N SER A 4 7.73 3.70 2.38
CA SER A 4 8.48 3.08 3.46
C SER A 4 9.79 2.51 2.91
N GLU A 5 10.75 2.33 3.80
CA GLU A 5 11.97 1.58 3.55
C GLU A 5 11.97 0.35 4.47
N ASP A 6 12.37 -0.80 3.93
CA ASP A 6 12.45 -2.03 4.72
C ASP A 6 13.54 -1.92 5.78
N HIS A 7 13.22 -2.29 7.02
CA HIS A 7 14.20 -2.31 8.12
C HIS A 7 15.10 -3.55 8.06
N LYS A 8 15.94 -3.65 7.03
CA LYS A 8 16.88 -4.76 6.87
C LYS A 8 18.08 -4.63 7.85
N PRO A 9 18.57 -5.74 8.42
CA PRO A 9 19.66 -5.70 9.40
C PRO A 9 20.98 -5.08 8.92
N ASP A 10 21.27 -5.11 7.63
CA ASP A 10 22.49 -4.59 7.01
C ASP A 10 22.42 -3.11 6.60
N LEU A 11 21.29 -2.43 6.88
CA LEU A 11 21.25 -0.97 6.74
C LEU A 11 22.19 -0.32 7.76
N PRO A 12 22.97 0.72 7.39
CA PRO A 12 24.04 1.26 8.25
C PRO A 12 23.61 1.61 9.68
N GLY A 13 22.43 2.23 9.85
CA GLY A 13 21.91 2.58 11.16
C GLY A 13 21.38 1.38 11.96
N GLU A 14 20.73 0.43 11.28
CA GLU A 14 20.22 -0.79 11.90
C GLU A 14 21.38 -1.68 12.35
N GLN A 15 22.37 -1.91 11.47
CA GLN A 15 23.56 -2.69 11.76
C GLN A 15 24.34 -2.12 12.94
N ALA A 16 24.58 -0.80 12.95
CA ALA A 16 25.29 -0.15 14.06
C ALA A 16 24.57 -0.36 15.39
N ARG A 17 23.23 -0.19 15.43
CA ARG A 17 22.43 -0.45 16.63
C ARG A 17 22.53 -1.91 17.08
N ILE A 18 22.41 -2.85 16.15
CA ILE A 18 22.50 -4.30 16.43
C ILE A 18 23.85 -4.65 17.07
N GLU A 19 24.93 -4.13 16.51
CA GLU A 19 26.29 -4.37 17.00
C GLU A 19 26.56 -3.68 18.35
N GLU A 20 26.05 -2.46 18.56
CA GLU A 20 26.13 -1.76 19.84
C GLU A 20 25.36 -2.48 20.95
N ALA A 21 24.23 -3.11 20.62
CA ALA A 21 23.47 -3.96 21.52
C ALA A 21 24.14 -5.31 21.81
N GLY A 22 25.26 -5.62 21.15
CA GLY A 22 26.07 -6.83 21.36
C GLY A 22 25.71 -8.03 20.51
N LEU A 23 24.81 -7.88 19.52
CA LEU A 23 24.51 -8.92 18.55
C LEU A 23 25.27 -8.68 17.24
N LYS A 24 25.13 -9.60 16.28
CA LYS A 24 25.83 -9.51 14.99
C LYS A 24 24.85 -9.51 13.84
N VAL A 25 25.23 -8.87 12.74
CA VAL A 25 24.59 -9.05 11.44
C VAL A 25 25.35 -10.12 10.67
N VAL A 26 24.63 -11.13 10.20
CA VAL A 26 25.17 -12.22 9.37
C VAL A 26 24.42 -12.29 8.04
N HIS A 27 25.10 -12.76 7.00
CA HIS A 27 24.51 -12.93 5.68
C HIS A 27 24.35 -14.41 5.37
N GLU A 28 23.13 -14.82 5.06
CA GLU A 28 22.83 -16.17 4.59
C GLU A 28 22.64 -16.13 3.08
N THR A 29 23.38 -16.98 2.37
CA THR A 29 23.38 -17.01 0.90
C THR A 29 22.59 -18.20 0.42
N TYR A 30 21.60 -17.94 -0.42
CA TYR A 30 20.78 -18.92 -1.11
C TYR A 30 21.19 -18.97 -2.56
N THR A 31 21.36 -20.16 -3.11
CA THR A 31 21.63 -20.35 -4.54
C THR A 31 20.50 -21.20 -5.10
N GLU A 32 19.71 -20.61 -6.00
CA GLU A 32 18.70 -21.32 -6.75
C GLU A 32 19.40 -22.13 -7.85
N GLU A 33 19.22 -23.44 -7.86
CA GLU A 33 19.68 -24.28 -8.96
C GLU A 33 18.81 -24.01 -10.19
N SER A 34 19.43 -23.62 -11.31
CA SER A 34 18.71 -23.49 -12.59
C SER A 34 18.82 -24.79 -13.39
N GLU A 35 17.70 -25.27 -13.93
CA GLU A 35 17.73 -26.37 -14.91
C GLU A 35 18.32 -25.86 -16.24
N GLY A 36 19.65 -25.93 -16.39
CA GLY A 36 20.36 -25.55 -17.63
C GLY A 36 21.78 -25.01 -17.40
N GLU A 37 22.45 -24.56 -18.48
CA GLU A 37 23.80 -23.95 -18.44
C GLU A 37 23.83 -22.51 -17.88
N THR A 38 22.70 -22.01 -17.40
CA THR A 38 22.62 -20.70 -16.72
C THR A 38 23.11 -20.81 -15.28
N ALA A 39 24.05 -19.93 -14.91
CA ALA A 39 24.45 -19.80 -13.50
C ALA A 39 23.20 -19.50 -12.65
N GLY A 40 23.02 -20.28 -11.58
CA GLY A 40 21.92 -20.11 -10.63
C GLY A 40 21.86 -18.70 -10.04
N LYS A 41 20.66 -18.22 -9.72
CA LYS A 41 20.48 -16.93 -9.06
C LYS A 41 20.95 -17.07 -7.60
N THR A 42 21.93 -16.26 -7.21
CA THR A 42 22.39 -16.20 -5.83
C THR A 42 21.78 -14.98 -5.14
N SER A 43 21.08 -15.22 -4.03
CA SER A 43 20.47 -14.21 -3.18
C SER A 43 21.13 -14.23 -1.80
N SER A 44 21.30 -13.07 -1.16
CA SER A 44 21.84 -12.98 0.20
C SER A 44 20.87 -12.23 1.08
N ILE A 45 20.55 -12.80 2.25
CA ILE A 45 19.63 -12.22 3.22
C ILE A 45 20.42 -11.87 4.48
N ALA A 46 20.39 -10.60 4.88
CA ALA A 46 20.96 -10.13 6.13
C ALA A 46 20.07 -10.53 7.31
N LYS A 47 20.67 -11.03 8.39
CA LYS A 47 19.97 -11.50 9.59
C LYS A 47 20.64 -11.00 10.87
N VAL A 48 19.84 -10.67 11.88
CA VAL A 48 20.29 -10.46 13.26
C VAL A 48 20.58 -11.83 13.87
N GLN A 49 21.80 -12.07 14.34
CA GLN A 49 22.19 -13.33 14.98
C GLN A 49 22.23 -13.17 16.50
N LEU A 50 21.33 -13.90 17.18
CA LEU A 50 21.35 -14.07 18.64
C LEU A 50 22.14 -15.31 19.06
N SER A 51 21.99 -16.42 18.31
CA SER A 51 22.76 -17.65 18.49
C SER A 51 22.92 -18.38 17.15
N GLU A 52 23.62 -19.52 17.13
CA GLU A 52 23.75 -20.32 15.89
C GLU A 52 22.39 -20.77 15.33
N MET A 53 21.40 -21.00 16.19
CA MET A 53 20.06 -21.46 15.80
C MET A 53 19.00 -20.36 15.80
N ASN A 54 19.30 -19.18 16.38
CA ASN A 54 18.37 -18.07 16.49
C ASN A 54 18.87 -16.89 15.66
N VAL A 55 18.30 -16.76 14.46
CA VAL A 55 18.53 -15.67 13.52
C VAL A 55 17.20 -15.04 13.10
N LEU A 56 17.20 -13.73 12.85
CA LEU A 56 16.00 -12.98 12.44
C LEU A 56 16.28 -12.13 11.20
N GLY A 57 15.47 -12.25 10.14
CA GLY A 57 15.64 -11.54 8.87
C GLY A 57 15.24 -10.05 8.87
N MET A 58 14.91 -9.50 10.04
CA MET A 58 14.45 -8.13 10.22
C MET A 58 15.06 -7.52 11.47
N SER A 59 15.23 -6.21 11.44
CA SER A 59 15.84 -5.45 12.55
C SER A 59 14.82 -4.73 13.42
N ARG A 60 13.56 -4.64 12.97
CA ARG A 60 12.46 -4.04 13.72
C ARG A 60 11.23 -4.93 13.69
N SER A 61 10.65 -5.16 14.86
CA SER A 61 9.45 -5.99 15.02
C SER A 61 8.75 -5.70 16.34
N PHE A 62 7.46 -6.02 16.40
CA PHE A 62 6.79 -6.26 17.67
C PHE A 62 7.08 -7.69 18.15
N GLY A 63 7.13 -7.92 19.46
CA GLY A 63 7.53 -9.22 19.99
C GLY A 63 9.05 -9.39 20.04
N ASP A 64 9.56 -10.56 19.64
CA ASP A 64 11.00 -10.92 19.60
C ASP A 64 11.78 -10.52 20.85
N PHE A 65 11.19 -10.76 22.02
CA PHE A 65 11.70 -10.28 23.30
C PHE A 65 13.12 -10.75 23.63
N GLU A 66 13.58 -11.87 23.05
CA GLU A 66 14.94 -12.36 23.26
C GLU A 66 16.00 -11.42 22.66
N TYR A 67 15.66 -10.70 21.60
CA TYR A 67 16.52 -9.70 20.95
C TYR A 67 16.44 -8.31 21.61
N LYS A 68 15.67 -8.19 22.70
CA LYS A 68 15.35 -6.93 23.41
C LYS A 68 15.80 -6.90 24.86
N LYS A 69 16.77 -7.77 25.19
CA LYS A 69 17.29 -7.99 26.56
C LYS A 69 18.81 -7.86 26.59
N SER A 70 19.36 -6.87 25.89
CA SER A 70 20.79 -6.58 25.96
C SER A 70 21.17 -6.13 27.37
N ASP A 71 22.23 -6.72 27.91
CA ASP A 71 22.87 -6.26 29.15
C ASP A 71 23.86 -5.09 28.91
N ILE A 72 24.11 -4.73 27.64
CA ILE A 72 25.06 -3.67 27.25
C ILE A 72 24.36 -2.32 27.14
N VAL A 73 23.15 -2.30 26.55
CA VAL A 73 22.36 -1.10 26.32
C VAL A 73 21.06 -1.17 27.11
N SER A 74 20.72 -0.09 27.82
CA SER A 74 19.53 -0.04 28.68
C SER A 74 18.30 0.57 28.02
N ALA A 75 18.48 1.43 27.00
CA ALA A 75 17.39 2.10 26.30
C ALA A 75 16.66 1.12 25.37
N ALA A 76 15.34 1.27 25.24
CA ALA A 76 14.51 0.36 24.45
C ALA A 76 14.77 0.52 22.94
N GLU A 77 15.02 1.75 22.51
CA GLU A 77 15.38 2.16 21.15
C GLU A 77 16.81 1.77 20.74
N SER A 78 17.64 1.35 21.69
CA SER A 78 19.01 0.91 21.45
C SER A 78 19.15 -0.62 21.38
N GLN A 79 18.08 -1.40 21.65
CA GLN A 79 18.14 -2.86 21.57
C GLN A 79 18.42 -3.35 20.14
N ALA A 80 18.91 -4.59 20.00
CA ALA A 80 19.25 -5.12 18.68
C ALA A 80 18.04 -5.14 17.73
N VAL A 81 16.90 -5.61 18.24
CA VAL A 81 15.61 -5.48 17.56
C VAL A 81 14.75 -4.47 18.31
N ILE A 82 14.14 -3.52 17.61
CA ILE A 82 13.30 -2.48 18.23
C ILE A 82 11.88 -2.48 17.66
N CYS A 83 10.94 -1.86 18.38
CA CYS A 83 9.56 -1.64 17.91
C CYS A 83 9.28 -0.17 17.61
N VAL A 84 10.33 0.64 17.37
CA VAL A 84 10.18 2.06 17.02
C VAL A 84 9.88 2.15 15.52
N PRO A 85 8.70 2.66 15.14
CA PRO A 85 8.33 2.80 13.73
C PRO A 85 9.01 4.01 13.09
N ASP A 86 9.21 3.95 11.78
CA ASP A 86 9.46 5.14 10.98
C ASP A 86 8.13 5.73 10.51
N VAL A 87 7.92 7.01 10.78
CA VAL A 87 6.65 7.71 10.52
C VAL A 87 6.89 8.88 9.58
N HIS A 88 6.23 8.84 8.42
CA HIS A 88 6.26 9.91 7.44
C HIS A 88 4.87 10.55 7.32
N VAL A 89 4.82 11.88 7.33
CA VAL A 89 3.60 12.66 7.07
C VAL A 89 3.75 13.33 5.72
N LEU A 90 2.86 12.99 4.80
CA LEU A 90 2.88 13.51 3.44
C LEU A 90 1.57 14.25 3.16
N GLN A 91 1.68 15.44 2.57
CA GLN A 91 0.52 16.15 2.06
C GLN A 91 0.03 15.47 0.78
N ARG A 92 -1.26 15.13 0.74
CA ARG A 92 -1.88 14.54 -0.45
C ARG A 92 -1.89 15.51 -1.63
N VAL A 93 -1.76 14.96 -2.82
CA VAL A 93 -1.92 15.65 -4.10
C VAL A 93 -3.11 15.01 -4.84
N PRO A 94 -4.34 15.55 -4.67
CA PRO A 94 -5.57 14.90 -5.15
C PRO A 94 -5.54 14.47 -6.62
N ASP A 95 -4.94 15.28 -7.50
CA ASP A 95 -4.90 15.00 -8.94
C ASP A 95 -3.80 13.99 -9.35
N ARG A 96 -2.98 13.52 -8.40
CA ARG A 96 -1.86 12.59 -8.65
C ARG A 96 -1.92 11.32 -7.82
N ASP A 97 -2.49 11.40 -6.62
CA ASP A 97 -2.61 10.26 -5.73
C ASP A 97 -3.74 9.35 -6.22
N GLU A 98 -3.40 8.22 -6.83
CA GLU A 98 -4.37 7.27 -7.37
C GLU A 98 -4.70 6.16 -6.35
N TYR A 99 -3.65 5.49 -5.84
CA TYR A 99 -3.78 4.32 -4.99
C TYR A 99 -2.74 4.32 -3.86
N LEU A 100 -3.11 3.73 -2.73
CA LEU A 100 -2.19 3.29 -1.68
C LEU A 100 -2.20 1.76 -1.63
N VAL A 101 -1.01 1.18 -1.69
CA VAL A 101 -0.77 -0.26 -1.65
C VAL A 101 -0.02 -0.56 -0.36
N LEU A 102 -0.59 -1.45 0.45
CA LEU A 102 0.08 -2.03 1.63
C LEU A 102 0.15 -3.53 1.41
N ALA A 103 1.35 -4.10 1.48
CA ALA A 103 1.56 -5.52 1.26
C ALA A 103 2.75 -6.03 2.07
N CYS A 104 2.76 -7.34 2.36
CA CYS A 104 3.91 -8.03 2.94
C CYS A 104 5.02 -8.24 1.89
N ASP A 105 6.21 -8.59 2.39
CA ASP A 105 7.40 -8.96 1.62
C ASP A 105 7.14 -10.08 0.62
N GLY A 106 6.26 -11.05 0.93
CA GLY A 106 5.88 -12.08 -0.04
C GLY A 106 5.41 -11.54 -1.41
N ILE A 107 4.82 -10.34 -1.49
CA ILE A 107 4.52 -9.67 -2.76
C ILE A 107 5.75 -8.95 -3.33
N TRP A 108 6.48 -8.21 -2.48
CA TRP A 108 7.61 -7.38 -2.90
C TRP A 108 8.87 -8.17 -3.29
N ASP A 109 8.97 -9.43 -2.84
CA ASP A 109 10.05 -10.35 -3.20
C ASP A 109 9.97 -10.79 -4.67
N VAL A 110 8.77 -10.80 -5.24
CA VAL A 110 8.49 -11.24 -6.62
C VAL A 110 8.03 -10.11 -7.53
N GLN A 111 7.65 -8.96 -6.98
CA GLN A 111 7.18 -7.81 -7.76
C GLN A 111 7.85 -6.50 -7.32
N SER A 112 8.27 -5.68 -8.28
CA SER A 112 8.80 -4.35 -7.97
C SER A 112 7.67 -3.36 -7.69
N ASN A 113 7.99 -2.28 -6.96
CA ASN A 113 7.09 -1.14 -6.75
C ASN A 113 6.47 -0.61 -8.06
N LYS A 114 7.26 -0.61 -9.14
CA LYS A 114 6.81 -0.14 -10.45
C LYS A 114 5.82 -1.13 -11.06
N ASP A 115 6.17 -2.41 -11.08
CA ASP A 115 5.35 -3.45 -11.70
C ASP A 115 3.99 -3.56 -11.00
N VAL A 116 3.97 -3.54 -9.67
CA VAL A 116 2.71 -3.49 -8.89
C VAL A 116 1.86 -2.27 -9.26
N SER A 117 2.48 -1.08 -9.35
CA SER A 117 1.74 0.15 -9.67
C SER A 117 1.14 0.14 -11.08
N GLU A 118 1.87 -0.38 -12.06
CA GLU A 118 1.40 -0.50 -13.45
C GLU A 118 0.33 -1.59 -13.58
N PHE A 119 0.51 -2.72 -12.90
CA PHE A 119 -0.46 -3.81 -12.83
C PHE A 119 -1.79 -3.32 -12.27
N ILE A 120 -1.78 -2.66 -11.11
CA ILE A 120 -3.01 -2.16 -10.47
C ILE A 120 -3.73 -1.18 -11.39
N ARG A 121 -3.01 -0.23 -12.02
CA ARG A 121 -3.63 0.77 -12.90
C ARG A 121 -4.31 0.10 -14.11
N SER A 122 -3.64 -0.84 -14.76
CA SER A 122 -4.22 -1.57 -15.90
C SER A 122 -5.40 -2.43 -15.46
N LYS A 123 -5.19 -3.24 -14.42
CA LYS A 123 -6.11 -4.29 -14.02
C LYS A 123 -7.38 -3.75 -13.36
N ASN A 124 -7.27 -2.64 -12.64
CA ASN A 124 -8.46 -1.99 -12.07
C ASN A 124 -9.39 -1.44 -13.15
N GLY A 125 -8.84 -0.88 -14.23
CA GLY A 125 -9.63 -0.43 -15.38
C GLY A 125 -10.36 -1.59 -16.08
N GLU A 126 -9.66 -2.72 -16.29
CA GLU A 126 -10.25 -3.94 -16.85
C GLU A 126 -11.36 -4.53 -15.97
N ASN A 127 -11.19 -4.43 -14.64
CA ASN A 127 -12.13 -4.94 -13.65
C ASN A 127 -13.28 -3.95 -13.34
N GLY A 128 -13.43 -2.87 -14.11
CA GLY A 128 -14.50 -1.89 -13.92
C GLY A 128 -14.42 -1.19 -12.55
N ASN A 129 -13.20 -0.84 -12.12
CA ASN A 129 -12.90 -0.21 -10.83
C ASN A 129 -13.21 -1.07 -9.59
N ASN A 130 -13.24 -2.40 -9.75
CA ASN A 130 -13.37 -3.33 -8.62
C ASN A 130 -12.00 -3.63 -8.00
N LEU A 131 -11.71 -2.98 -6.86
CA LEU A 131 -10.45 -3.16 -6.13
C LEU A 131 -10.28 -4.58 -5.57
N ALA A 132 -11.35 -5.25 -5.17
CA ALA A 132 -11.27 -6.62 -4.64
C ALA A 132 -10.83 -7.60 -5.74
N ALA A 133 -11.45 -7.52 -6.92
CA ALA A 133 -11.05 -8.33 -8.07
C ALA A 133 -9.62 -8.01 -8.55
N THR A 134 -9.22 -6.74 -8.44
CA THR A 134 -7.85 -6.31 -8.79
C THR A 134 -6.82 -6.83 -7.79
N GLY A 135 -7.14 -6.78 -6.50
CA GLY A 135 -6.30 -7.34 -5.45
C GLY A 135 -6.13 -8.85 -5.58
N GLU A 136 -7.22 -9.58 -5.84
CA GLU A 136 -7.19 -11.03 -6.12
C GLU A 136 -6.27 -11.35 -7.30
N ALA A 137 -6.37 -10.59 -8.39
CA ALA A 137 -5.52 -10.77 -9.57
C ALA A 137 -4.04 -10.53 -9.25
N LEU A 138 -3.71 -9.54 -8.42
CA LEU A 138 -2.32 -9.29 -8.01
C LEU A 138 -1.79 -10.39 -7.08
N LEU A 139 -2.60 -10.88 -6.15
CA LEU A 139 -2.23 -12.02 -5.30
C LEU A 139 -1.98 -13.28 -6.15
N GLN A 140 -2.83 -13.53 -7.15
CA GLN A 140 -2.67 -14.65 -8.07
C GLN A 140 -1.40 -14.53 -8.92
N GLU A 141 -1.02 -13.32 -9.34
CA GLU A 141 0.24 -13.06 -10.04
C GLU A 141 1.45 -13.41 -9.16
N CYS A 142 1.35 -13.16 -7.85
CA CYS A 142 2.43 -13.40 -6.88
C CYS A 142 2.41 -14.81 -6.27
N ILE A 143 1.53 -15.72 -6.72
CA ILE A 143 1.34 -17.04 -6.10
C ILE A 143 2.57 -17.94 -6.13
N HIS A 144 3.56 -17.60 -6.95
CA HIS A 144 4.84 -18.26 -7.05
C HIS A 144 5.86 -17.79 -5.99
N SER A 145 5.47 -16.85 -5.12
CA SER A 145 6.20 -16.53 -3.92
C SER A 145 6.14 -17.70 -2.94
N ASP A 146 7.27 -18.01 -2.30
CA ASP A 146 7.37 -19.05 -1.27
C ASP A 146 6.88 -18.58 0.11
N ASP A 147 6.32 -17.36 0.20
CA ASP A 147 5.85 -16.76 1.45
C ASP A 147 4.33 -16.49 1.46
N ASN A 148 3.81 -16.09 2.62
CA ASN A 148 2.44 -15.65 2.80
C ASN A 148 2.19 -14.35 2.02
N LEU A 149 1.01 -14.26 1.42
CA LEU A 149 0.59 -13.11 0.62
C LEU A 149 -0.55 -12.37 1.31
N SER A 150 -0.38 -11.07 1.50
CA SER A 150 -1.38 -10.18 2.11
C SER A 150 -1.32 -8.82 1.45
N LEU A 151 -2.49 -8.27 1.09
CA LEU A 151 -2.62 -7.03 0.34
C LEU A 151 -3.81 -6.21 0.87
N ILE A 152 -3.57 -4.91 1.04
CA ILE A 152 -4.62 -3.91 1.19
C ILE A 152 -4.44 -2.88 0.07
N LEU A 153 -5.50 -2.67 -0.69
CA LEU A 153 -5.56 -1.70 -1.78
C LEU A 153 -6.59 -0.62 -1.45
N VAL A 154 -6.14 0.63 -1.44
CA VAL A 154 -7.00 1.80 -1.20
C VAL A 154 -6.98 2.67 -2.45
N SER A 155 -8.16 3.01 -2.98
CA SER A 155 -8.30 4.02 -4.03
C SER A 155 -8.54 5.40 -3.43
N PHE A 156 -7.87 6.40 -3.97
CA PHE A 156 -8.07 7.80 -3.66
C PHE A 156 -8.96 8.53 -4.67
N GLN A 157 -9.31 7.85 -5.77
CA GLN A 157 -10.24 8.38 -6.75
C GLN A 157 -11.62 8.47 -6.12
N GLU A 158 -12.32 9.59 -6.35
CA GLU A 158 -13.69 9.69 -5.91
C GLU A 158 -14.52 8.58 -6.57
N PRO A 159 -15.38 7.88 -5.81
CA PRO A 159 -16.31 6.98 -6.44
C PRO A 159 -17.14 7.79 -7.44
N GLU A 160 -17.22 7.30 -8.68
CA GLU A 160 -18.13 7.84 -9.67
C GLU A 160 -19.49 8.05 -8.99
N PRO A 161 -20.08 9.26 -9.09
CA PRO A 161 -21.30 9.57 -8.38
C PRO A 161 -22.35 8.53 -8.75
N ASN A 162 -22.66 7.65 -7.79
CA ASN A 162 -23.77 6.75 -7.96
C ASN A 162 -25.03 7.62 -8.01
N VAL A 163 -25.66 7.65 -9.17
CA VAL A 163 -26.84 8.48 -9.45
C VAL A 163 -27.95 8.18 -8.45
N ASP A 164 -28.02 6.96 -7.89
CA ASP A 164 -28.96 6.59 -6.83
C ASP A 164 -28.60 7.19 -5.47
N THR A 165 -27.32 7.42 -5.18
CA THR A 165 -26.85 8.01 -3.91
C THR A 165 -27.01 9.53 -3.91
N LEU A 166 -26.88 10.17 -5.09
CA LEU A 166 -27.18 11.60 -5.32
C LEU A 166 -28.66 11.97 -5.13
N LEU A 167 -29.56 10.99 -5.14
CA LEU A 167 -31.00 11.22 -4.95
C LEU A 167 -31.41 11.25 -3.47
N THR A 168 -30.51 10.91 -2.54
CA THR A 168 -30.83 11.05 -1.11
C THR A 168 -30.61 12.51 -0.67
N PRO A 169 -31.66 13.21 -0.20
CA PRO A 169 -31.56 14.63 0.15
C PRO A 169 -30.50 14.93 1.23
N GLU A 170 -30.22 13.96 2.09
CA GLU A 170 -29.28 14.10 3.21
C GLU A 170 -27.81 14.13 2.76
N ILE A 171 -27.42 13.33 1.77
CA ILE A 171 -26.04 13.31 1.27
C ILE A 171 -25.75 14.54 0.39
N SER A 172 -26.76 15.02 -0.33
CA SER A 172 -26.68 16.26 -1.12
C SER A 172 -26.40 17.48 -0.25
N LYS A 173 -27.05 17.58 0.92
CA LYS A 173 -26.80 18.66 1.89
C LYS A 173 -25.40 18.63 2.49
N LEU A 174 -24.88 17.44 2.80
CA LEU A 174 -23.55 17.27 3.41
C LEU A 174 -22.41 17.68 2.47
N ARG A 175 -22.56 17.48 1.17
CA ARG A 175 -21.50 17.75 0.17
C ARG A 175 -21.53 19.19 -0.36
N LEU A 176 -22.64 19.91 -0.19
CA LEU A 176 -22.82 21.29 -0.67
C LEU A 176 -22.35 22.36 0.31
N GLY A 177 -22.04 22.02 1.56
CA GLY A 177 -21.62 23.00 2.57
C GLY A 177 -22.62 24.17 2.71
N ALA A 178 -23.92 23.88 2.53
CA ALA A 178 -24.95 24.90 2.55
C ALA A 178 -25.16 25.39 3.99
N GLU A 179 -24.65 26.58 4.29
CA GLU A 179 -25.15 27.36 5.43
C GLU A 179 -26.58 27.81 5.09
N GLU A 180 -27.52 27.59 6.00
CA GLU A 180 -28.89 28.08 5.85
C GLU A 180 -28.89 29.60 6.12
N ASP A 181 -29.03 30.40 5.07
CA ASP A 181 -29.37 31.81 5.21
C ASP A 181 -30.83 31.95 5.68
N GLU A 182 -31.11 32.89 6.58
CA GLU A 182 -32.39 33.03 7.32
C GLU A 182 -33.66 33.28 6.48
N GLU A 183 -33.58 33.26 5.14
CA GLU A 183 -34.73 33.35 4.24
C GLU A 183 -35.07 32.05 3.49
N GLY A 184 -34.32 30.96 3.70
CA GLY A 184 -34.73 29.62 3.25
C GLY A 184 -34.69 29.39 1.73
N ASP A 185 -33.95 30.18 0.96
CA ASP A 185 -33.77 29.98 -0.47
C ASP A 185 -32.40 29.35 -0.79
N LEU A 186 -32.39 28.23 -1.52
CA LEU A 186 -31.19 27.46 -1.86
C LEU A 186 -30.52 28.04 -3.10
N ALA A 187 -29.53 28.92 -2.92
CA ALA A 187 -28.69 29.39 -4.03
C ALA A 187 -27.69 28.30 -4.45
N LEU A 188 -27.82 27.80 -5.69
CA LEU A 188 -26.91 26.82 -6.28
C LEU A 188 -25.58 27.47 -6.70
N SER A 189 -24.46 26.85 -6.33
CA SER A 189 -23.13 27.30 -6.74
C SER A 189 -22.88 27.06 -8.25
N PRO A 190 -21.97 27.82 -8.89
CA PRO A 190 -21.83 27.87 -10.35
C PRO A 190 -21.50 26.53 -11.03
N GLY A 191 -20.99 25.55 -10.28
CA GLY A 191 -20.62 24.24 -10.81
C GLY A 191 -21.80 23.40 -11.29
N LEU A 192 -23.03 23.61 -10.78
CA LEU A 192 -24.19 22.80 -11.16
C LEU A 192 -24.89 23.29 -12.45
N ALA A 193 -24.64 24.52 -12.90
CA ALA A 193 -25.24 25.03 -14.13
C ALA A 193 -24.81 24.22 -15.37
N ALA A 194 -23.59 23.67 -15.36
CA ALA A 194 -23.03 22.90 -16.48
C ALA A 194 -23.64 21.49 -16.62
N ALA A 195 -24.02 20.84 -15.51
CA ALA A 195 -24.55 19.48 -15.54
C ALA A 195 -26.01 19.40 -16.04
N LYS A 196 -26.82 20.45 -15.84
CA LYS A 196 -28.21 20.48 -16.30
C LYS A 196 -28.35 20.62 -17.82
N THR A 197 -27.34 21.17 -18.52
CA THR A 197 -27.41 21.42 -19.96
C THR A 197 -27.26 20.14 -20.79
N LEU A 198 -26.72 19.05 -20.23
CA LEU A 198 -26.44 17.81 -20.97
C LEU A 198 -27.63 16.84 -21.08
N ASN A 199 -28.78 17.10 -20.45
CA ASN A 199 -29.89 16.12 -20.36
C ASN A 199 -31.18 16.46 -21.13
N PHE A 200 -31.15 17.38 -22.10
CA PHE A 200 -32.28 17.59 -23.03
C PHE A 200 -31.88 17.24 -24.47
N ALA A 201 -31.72 15.95 -24.74
CA ALA A 201 -31.79 15.41 -26.09
C ALA A 201 -32.49 14.03 -26.03
N SER A 202 -33.83 14.03 -25.99
CA SER A 202 -34.61 12.81 -26.26
C SER A 202 -34.59 12.50 -27.75
N PRO A 203 -34.43 11.24 -28.18
CA PRO A 203 -34.65 10.87 -29.57
C PRO A 203 -36.15 10.78 -29.85
N GLU A 204 -36.62 11.52 -30.85
CA GLU A 204 -37.98 11.43 -31.38
C GLU A 204 -38.29 10.00 -31.87
N LYS A 205 -39.45 9.49 -31.47
CA LYS A 205 -40.01 8.23 -32.00
C LYS A 205 -40.65 8.50 -33.35
N ASP A 206 -40.01 8.05 -34.43
CA ASP A 206 -40.69 7.91 -35.71
C ASP A 206 -41.58 6.66 -35.69
N SER A 207 -42.88 6.92 -35.66
CA SER A 207 -43.93 5.98 -36.05
C SER A 207 -44.20 6.15 -37.54
N LYS A 208 -44.27 5.05 -38.30
CA LYS A 208 -45.20 4.90 -39.42
C LYS A 208 -45.31 3.45 -39.86
N SER A 209 -46.58 3.06 -39.95
CA SER A 209 -47.26 2.01 -40.73
C SER A 209 -46.43 1.19 -41.73
#